data_AF-A0A6N9HCV2-F1
#
_entry.id   AF-A0A6N9HCV2-F1
#
_cell.length_a   1.000
_cell.length_b   1.000
_cell.length_c   1.000
_cell.angle_alpha   90.00
_cell.angle_beta   90.00
_cell.angle_gamma   90.00
#
_symmetry.space_group_name_H-M   'P 1'
#
loop_
_entity.id
_entity.type
_entity.pdbx_description
1 polymer ?
#
loop_
_entity_poly.entity_id
_entity_poly.type
_entity_poly.pdbx_seq_one_letter_code
_entity_poly.pdbx_strand_id
1 'polypeptide(L)'
;MNALLNLFIPLIAAAAAAAAAETPALRTAVVRGDAICIQRSGAAATCFQQNGRSKALPVWSPDGQRLAYWEEGKLSIIDQHGQLLLQRVVKPVAAGEVAGGMRVAEAMEWLDGGRLVVSGSVNPTSTEYLVFDAASGQQLSALADDWYGAAFSPDGLHVATIAGRPHFSGRAQRRSTLLVDGRAVFESADGRVDFTGRPVWSSDSRQLSAPMSDEQGRNYLLRWKTGAAHAMLQPMLAAAATPAAKGSAPGQRQGAALPPAQERNDPLGAARSMRRALQREAGVLSGRADWWCQDCALSRLPRRTALDDSD
;
A
#
# COMPACT_ATOMS: atom_id res chain seq x y z
N MET A 1 -12.35 -82.81 -3.79
CA MET A 1 -12.68 -82.17 -2.52
C MET A 1 -11.76 -80.97 -2.36
N ASN A 2 -12.32 -79.77 -2.56
CA ASN A 2 -11.84 -78.40 -2.31
C ASN A 2 -10.35 -78.11 -2.05
N ALA A 3 -9.77 -77.19 -2.82
CA ALA A 3 -9.27 -75.93 -2.27
C ALA A 3 -9.03 -74.89 -3.39
N LEU A 4 -9.59 -73.71 -3.18
CA LEU A 4 -9.67 -72.55 -4.06
C LEU A 4 -8.35 -71.79 -4.18
N LEU A 5 -8.16 -71.16 -5.35
CA LEU A 5 -7.21 -70.07 -5.61
C LEU A 5 -7.38 -68.95 -4.57
N ASN A 6 -6.33 -68.63 -3.82
CA ASN A 6 -6.23 -67.37 -3.07
C ASN A 6 -5.37 -66.38 -3.86
N LEU A 7 -6.04 -65.43 -4.52
CA LEU A 7 -5.44 -64.21 -5.04
C LEU A 7 -5.07 -63.31 -3.84
N PHE A 8 -3.77 -63.08 -3.63
CA PHE A 8 -3.30 -62.00 -2.76
C PHE A 8 -3.28 -60.70 -3.57
N ILE A 9 -4.29 -59.84 -3.38
CA ILE A 9 -4.25 -58.44 -3.83
C ILE A 9 -3.80 -57.61 -2.63
N PRO A 10 -2.64 -56.93 -2.66
CA PRO A 10 -2.30 -55.99 -1.60
C PRO A 10 -3.20 -54.76 -1.71
N LEU A 11 -3.99 -54.52 -0.67
CA LEU A 11 -4.77 -53.32 -0.47
C LEU A 11 -3.78 -52.16 -0.21
N ILE A 12 -3.44 -51.40 -1.24
CA ILE A 12 -2.69 -50.14 -1.06
C ILE A 12 -3.67 -49.14 -0.42
N ALA A 13 -3.55 -48.96 0.89
CA ALA A 13 -4.19 -47.86 1.58
C ALA A 13 -3.51 -46.55 1.14
N ALA A 14 -4.10 -45.87 0.17
CA ALA A 14 -3.72 -44.51 -0.18
C ALA A 14 -4.17 -43.59 0.98
N ALA A 15 -3.27 -43.30 1.91
CA ALA A 15 -3.44 -42.20 2.84
C ALA A 15 -3.34 -40.90 2.05
N ALA A 16 -4.48 -40.37 1.60
CA ALA A 16 -4.56 -39.00 1.14
C ALA A 16 -4.38 -38.09 2.35
N ALA A 17 -3.12 -37.76 2.67
CA ALA A 17 -2.82 -36.62 3.51
C ALA A 17 -3.30 -35.38 2.75
N ALA A 18 -4.52 -34.92 3.07
CA ALA A 18 -4.93 -33.57 2.74
C ALA A 18 -3.89 -32.65 3.39
N ALA A 19 -2.99 -32.09 2.59
CA ALA A 19 -2.11 -31.02 3.03
C ALA A 19 -3.05 -29.90 3.51
N ALA A 20 -3.22 -29.76 4.81
CA ALA A 20 -3.77 -28.56 5.40
C ALA A 20 -2.87 -27.43 4.89
N ALA A 21 -3.40 -26.58 4.03
CA ALA A 21 -2.69 -25.39 3.60
C ALA A 21 -2.33 -24.64 4.88
N GLU A 22 -1.03 -24.61 5.22
CA GLU A 22 -0.55 -23.85 6.37
C GLU A 22 -1.02 -22.42 6.16
N THR A 23 -1.86 -21.93 7.08
CA THR A 23 -2.27 -20.54 7.09
C THR A 23 -0.99 -19.71 7.15
N PRO A 24 -0.75 -18.78 6.21
CA PRO A 24 0.50 -18.04 6.17
C PRO A 24 0.74 -17.39 7.53
N ALA A 25 2.01 -17.37 7.98
CA ALA A 25 2.41 -16.79 9.25
C ALA A 25 2.17 -15.27 9.24
N LEU A 26 0.93 -14.88 9.49
CA LEU A 26 0.46 -13.50 9.51
C LEU A 26 0.94 -12.85 10.82
N ARG A 27 1.46 -11.65 10.67
CA ARG A 27 1.76 -10.74 11.76
C ARG A 27 0.86 -9.52 11.60
N THR A 28 0.30 -9.08 12.69
CA THR A 28 -0.54 -7.89 12.74
C THR A 28 0.09 -6.91 13.72
N ALA A 29 0.28 -5.68 13.30
CA ALA A 29 0.54 -4.57 14.19
C ALA A 29 -0.75 -3.74 14.32
N VAL A 30 -1.14 -3.36 15.53
CA VAL A 30 -2.33 -2.54 15.78
C VAL A 30 -2.08 -1.57 16.92
N VAL A 31 -2.54 -0.33 16.76
CA VAL A 31 -2.53 0.66 17.84
C VAL A 31 -3.76 0.49 18.72
N ARG A 32 -3.56 0.21 20.01
CA ARG A 32 -4.63 0.11 21.03
C ARG A 32 -4.38 1.11 22.16
N GLY A 33 -5.25 2.11 22.30
CA GLY A 33 -5.00 3.22 23.21
C GLY A 33 -3.70 3.95 22.83
N ASP A 34 -2.78 4.03 23.79
CA ASP A 34 -1.43 4.58 23.65
C ASP A 34 -0.36 3.52 23.35
N ALA A 35 -0.75 2.25 23.16
CA ALA A 35 0.16 1.13 22.94
C ALA A 35 0.24 0.72 21.47
N ILE A 36 1.40 0.20 21.06
CA ILE A 36 1.54 -0.55 19.82
C ILE A 36 1.56 -2.05 20.13
N CYS A 37 0.63 -2.81 19.53
CA CYS A 37 0.48 -4.23 19.80
C CYS A 37 0.84 -5.05 18.56
N ILE A 38 1.68 -6.07 18.74
CA ILE A 38 2.07 -7.02 17.71
C ILE A 38 1.43 -8.37 18.04
N GLN A 39 0.80 -8.99 17.06
CA GLN A 39 0.19 -10.31 17.16
C GLN A 39 0.72 -11.20 16.03
N ARG A 40 1.01 -12.47 16.34
CA ARG A 40 1.30 -13.51 15.35
C ARG A 40 0.11 -14.47 15.24
N SER A 41 -0.13 -15.04 14.06
CA SER A 41 -1.17 -16.07 13.88
C SER A 41 -1.09 -17.15 14.96
N GLY A 42 -2.21 -17.41 15.63
CA GLY A 42 -2.29 -18.42 16.69
C GLY A 42 -1.70 -18.01 18.04
N ALA A 43 -1.20 -16.78 18.18
CA ALA A 43 -0.66 -16.25 19.44
C ALA A 43 -1.48 -15.06 19.97
N ALA A 44 -1.38 -14.82 21.28
CA ALA A 44 -1.88 -13.61 21.89
C ALA A 44 -1.08 -12.38 21.44
N ALA A 45 -1.74 -11.22 21.38
CA ALA A 45 -1.07 -9.95 21.08
C ALA A 45 -0.19 -9.51 22.26
N THR A 46 1.02 -9.04 21.98
CA THR A 46 1.90 -8.39 22.95
C THR A 46 1.92 -6.89 22.66
N CYS A 47 1.73 -6.06 23.68
CA CYS A 47 1.67 -4.61 23.54
C CYS A 47 2.90 -3.95 24.17
N PHE A 48 3.41 -2.92 23.50
CA PHE A 48 4.64 -2.22 23.85
C PHE A 48 4.42 -0.71 23.92
N GLN A 49 5.38 -0.01 24.53
CA GLN A 49 5.49 1.45 24.51
C GLN A 49 4.26 2.19 25.08
N GLN A 50 3.65 1.65 26.14
CA GLN A 50 2.57 2.26 26.91
C GLN A 50 3.12 3.43 27.75
N ASN A 51 3.10 4.63 27.18
CA ASN A 51 3.76 5.81 27.74
C ASN A 51 2.85 7.05 27.74
N GLY A 52 1.54 6.87 27.55
CA GLY A 52 0.53 7.94 27.49
C GLY A 52 0.53 8.74 26.18
N ARG A 53 1.40 8.41 25.22
CA ARG A 53 1.53 9.14 23.94
C ARG A 53 0.71 8.51 22.83
N SER A 54 0.05 9.35 22.05
CA SER A 54 -0.73 8.90 20.89
C SER A 54 0.17 8.26 19.83
N LYS A 55 -0.24 7.11 19.32
CA LYS A 55 0.44 6.35 18.27
C LYS A 55 -0.46 6.21 17.05
N ALA A 56 0.14 6.17 15.87
CA ALA A 56 -0.59 5.98 14.61
C ALA A 56 0.33 5.38 13.54
N LEU A 57 -0.26 5.05 12.39
CA LEU A 57 0.45 4.67 11.16
C LEU A 57 1.48 3.54 11.35
N PRO A 58 1.13 2.43 12.03
CA PRO A 58 2.07 1.31 12.14
C PRO A 58 2.34 0.74 10.75
N VAL A 59 3.59 0.45 10.41
CA VAL A 59 3.96 -0.11 9.12
C VAL A 59 5.18 -1.03 9.24
N TRP A 60 5.00 -2.30 8.90
CA TRP A 60 6.05 -3.32 8.91
C TRP A 60 7.04 -3.09 7.79
N SER A 61 8.32 -3.27 8.10
CA SER A 61 9.36 -3.41 7.08
C SER A 61 9.08 -4.61 6.17
N PRO A 62 9.57 -4.62 4.91
CA PRO A 62 9.33 -5.72 3.98
C PRO A 62 9.77 -7.09 4.52
N ASP A 63 10.85 -7.13 5.30
CA ASP A 63 11.39 -8.33 5.95
C ASP A 63 10.64 -8.77 7.23
N GLY A 64 9.68 -7.96 7.70
CA GLY A 64 8.89 -8.21 8.91
C GLY A 64 9.67 -8.15 10.23
N GLN A 65 10.91 -7.69 10.22
CA GLN A 65 11.76 -7.62 11.42
C GLN A 65 11.58 -6.33 12.21
N ARG A 66 11.12 -5.26 11.55
CA ARG A 66 10.92 -3.95 12.14
C ARG A 66 9.52 -3.43 11.90
N LEU A 67 9.05 -2.64 12.84
CA LEU A 67 7.79 -1.92 12.75
C LEU A 67 8.07 -0.43 12.96
N ALA A 68 7.79 0.38 11.94
CA ALA A 68 7.77 1.83 12.07
C ALA A 68 6.38 2.28 12.51
N TYR A 69 6.29 3.37 13.28
CA TYR A 69 5.03 4.00 13.65
C TYR A 69 5.25 5.48 13.97
N TRP A 70 4.17 6.25 13.91
CA TRP A 70 4.14 7.65 14.28
C TRP A 70 3.80 7.82 15.75
N GLU A 71 4.53 8.69 16.45
CA GLU A 71 4.29 9.04 17.86
C GLU A 71 4.57 10.52 18.08
N GLU A 72 3.53 11.34 18.25
CA GLU A 72 3.63 12.76 18.63
C GLU A 72 4.72 13.56 17.87
N GLY A 73 4.71 13.54 16.54
CA GLY A 73 5.73 14.27 15.75
C GLY A 73 7.01 13.48 15.50
N LYS A 74 7.09 12.22 15.97
CA LYS A 74 8.27 11.39 15.86
C LYS A 74 8.02 10.17 14.99
N LEU A 75 9.02 9.87 14.17
CA LEU A 75 9.22 8.56 13.57
C LEU A 75 9.85 7.65 14.62
N SER A 76 9.15 6.59 15.00
CA SER A 76 9.65 5.55 15.90
C SER A 76 9.76 4.22 15.15
N ILE A 77 10.83 3.45 15.38
CA ILE A 77 11.02 2.11 14.83
C ILE A 77 11.37 1.17 15.97
N ILE A 78 10.62 0.07 16.08
CA ILE A 78 10.89 -1.02 17.01
C ILE A 78 11.22 -2.31 16.25
N ASP A 79 11.88 -3.25 16.92
CA ASP A 79 11.93 -4.64 16.43
C ASP A 79 10.62 -5.39 16.71
N GLN A 80 10.52 -6.62 16.19
CA GLN A 80 9.38 -7.51 16.41
C GLN A 80 9.14 -7.91 17.89
N HIS A 81 10.06 -7.59 18.79
CA HIS A 81 10.01 -7.87 20.22
C HIS A 81 9.72 -6.60 21.06
N GLY A 82 9.52 -5.46 20.41
CA GLY A 82 9.19 -4.19 21.06
C GLY A 82 10.38 -3.33 21.48
N GLN A 83 11.61 -3.76 21.19
CA GLN A 83 12.81 -2.97 21.46
C GLN A 83 12.84 -1.75 20.55
N LEU A 84 12.97 -0.56 21.13
CA LEU A 84 13.14 0.68 20.39
C LEU A 84 14.51 0.71 19.70
N LEU A 85 14.51 0.80 18.38
CA LEU A 85 15.71 0.86 17.55
C LEU A 85 16.01 2.29 17.12
N LEU A 86 14.97 3.07 16.80
CA LEU A 86 15.09 4.45 16.36
C LEU A 86 13.93 5.28 16.91
N GLN A 87 14.23 6.51 17.33
CA GLN A 87 13.23 7.54 17.53
C GLN A 87 13.76 8.88 17.03
N ARG A 88 13.03 9.51 16.12
CA ARG A 88 13.46 10.73 15.44
C ARG A 88 12.34 11.75 15.38
N VAL A 89 12.58 12.97 15.86
CA VAL A 89 11.66 14.09 15.62
C VAL A 89 11.69 14.43 14.13
N VAL A 90 10.52 14.43 13.51
CA VAL A 90 10.37 14.81 12.10
C VAL A 90 10.07 16.30 12.05
N LYS A 91 10.88 17.02 11.25
CA LYS A 91 10.85 18.50 11.15
C LYS A 91 10.96 19.20 12.51
N PRO A 92 12.10 19.09 13.21
CA PRO A 92 12.30 19.85 14.44
C PRO A 92 12.19 21.34 14.14
N VAL A 93 11.38 22.05 14.93
CA VAL A 93 11.16 23.50 14.81
C VAL A 93 11.89 24.18 15.94
N ALA A 94 12.82 25.09 15.65
CA ALA A 94 13.52 25.82 16.69
C ALA A 94 12.59 26.86 17.36
N ALA A 95 12.97 27.32 18.55
CA ALA A 95 12.22 28.36 19.24
C ALA A 95 12.18 29.64 18.40
N GLY A 96 10.96 30.13 18.12
CA GLY A 96 10.75 31.33 17.29
C GLY A 96 10.67 31.05 15.78
N GLU A 97 10.84 29.81 15.34
CA GLU A 97 10.63 29.42 13.95
C GLU A 97 9.21 28.91 13.69
N VAL A 98 8.77 29.04 12.45
CA VAL A 98 7.49 28.47 11.97
C VAL A 98 7.82 27.25 11.11
N ALA A 99 7.21 26.12 11.43
CA ALA A 99 7.34 24.90 10.63
C ALA A 99 6.77 25.14 9.21
N GLY A 100 7.61 25.03 8.19
CA GLY A 100 7.15 24.90 6.79
C GLY A 100 6.79 23.45 6.45
N GLY A 101 6.10 23.22 5.33
CA GLY A 101 5.82 21.89 4.74
C GLY A 101 4.66 21.12 5.40
N MET A 102 4.77 19.79 5.51
CA MET A 102 3.65 18.95 5.96
C MET A 102 3.15 19.36 7.35
N ARG A 103 1.83 19.40 7.52
CA ARG A 103 1.18 19.79 8.78
C ARG A 103 1.17 18.67 9.83
N VAL A 104 1.01 17.43 9.35
CA VAL A 104 0.98 16.21 10.16
C VAL A 104 1.41 15.03 9.29
N ALA A 105 1.97 13.98 9.88
CA ALA A 105 2.15 12.73 9.16
C ALA A 105 0.79 12.09 8.88
N GLU A 106 0.50 11.84 7.61
CA GLU A 106 -0.76 11.24 7.15
C GLU A 106 -0.53 9.84 6.59
N ALA A 107 0.69 9.51 6.16
CA ALA A 107 1.07 8.16 5.77
C ALA A 107 2.55 7.86 6.05
N MET A 108 2.84 6.58 6.20
CA MET A 108 4.18 6.03 6.29
C MET A 108 4.33 4.84 5.34
N GLU A 109 5.46 4.76 4.65
CA GLU A 109 5.73 3.70 3.65
C GLU A 109 7.18 3.24 3.70
N TRP A 110 7.45 1.94 3.75
CA TRP A 110 8.80 1.42 3.49
C TRP A 110 9.02 1.31 1.98
N LEU A 111 10.12 1.90 1.51
CA LEU A 111 10.55 1.76 0.11
C LEU A 111 11.32 0.45 -0.10
N ASP A 112 12.11 0.07 0.91
CA ASP A 112 12.92 -1.15 0.94
C ASP A 112 13.28 -1.50 2.39
N GLY A 113 14.29 -2.36 2.60
CA GLY A 113 14.80 -2.72 3.92
C GLY A 113 15.66 -1.64 4.61
N GLY A 114 15.86 -0.46 4.04
CA GLY A 114 16.71 0.59 4.61
C GLY A 114 16.05 1.96 4.63
N ARG A 115 15.02 2.19 3.81
CA ARG A 115 14.43 3.51 3.58
C ARG A 115 12.94 3.53 3.88
N LEU A 116 12.53 4.60 4.54
CA LEU A 116 11.14 4.86 4.93
C LEU A 116 10.73 6.26 4.48
N VAL A 117 9.50 6.39 4.01
CA VAL A 117 8.85 7.66 3.69
C VAL A 117 7.87 8.02 4.79
N VAL A 118 7.93 9.28 5.23
CA VAL A 118 6.84 9.93 5.96
C VAL A 118 6.25 11.00 5.05
N SER A 119 4.94 10.99 4.88
CA SER A 119 4.25 11.96 4.02
C SER A 119 3.08 12.62 4.70
N GLY A 120 2.79 13.86 4.31
CA GLY A 120 1.65 14.60 4.80
C GLY A 120 1.35 15.84 3.99
N SER A 121 0.09 16.27 4.05
CA SER A 121 -0.39 17.43 3.33
C SER A 121 0.25 18.73 3.85
N VAL A 122 0.84 19.50 2.94
CA VAL A 122 1.31 20.88 3.17
C VAL A 122 0.12 21.84 3.13
N ASN A 123 -0.70 21.70 2.11
CA ASN A 123 -1.95 22.43 1.87
C ASN A 123 -2.97 21.42 1.28
N PRO A 124 -4.23 21.80 0.99
CA PRO A 124 -5.22 20.85 0.46
C PRO A 124 -4.86 20.15 -0.86
N THR A 125 -3.83 20.63 -1.58
CA THR A 125 -3.46 20.14 -2.91
C THR A 125 -2.01 19.75 -3.05
N SER A 126 -1.19 19.85 -2.01
CA SER A 126 0.23 19.52 -2.11
C SER A 126 0.63 18.66 -0.94
N THR A 127 1.30 17.55 -1.22
CA THR A 127 1.82 16.64 -0.22
C THR A 127 3.35 16.71 -0.23
N GLU A 128 3.94 16.76 0.96
CA GLU A 128 5.39 16.63 1.14
C GLU A 128 5.71 15.19 1.53
N TYR A 129 6.81 14.67 1.00
CA TYR A 129 7.35 13.36 1.30
C TYR A 129 8.79 13.52 1.78
N LEU A 130 9.08 12.95 2.93
CA LEU A 130 10.42 12.93 3.51
C LEU A 130 10.91 11.50 3.54
N VAL A 131 12.06 11.25 2.90
CA VAL A 131 12.71 9.93 2.87
C VAL A 131 13.75 9.89 3.98
N PHE A 132 13.68 8.87 4.82
CA PHE A 132 14.59 8.64 5.93
C PHE A 132 15.37 7.34 5.75
N ASP A 133 16.63 7.37 6.14
CA ASP A 133 17.40 6.17 6.45
C ASP A 133 16.89 5.59 7.77
N ALA A 134 16.44 4.34 7.74
CA ALA A 134 15.79 3.69 8.86
C ALA A 134 16.75 3.24 9.97
N ALA A 135 18.06 3.20 9.71
CA ALA A 135 19.05 2.84 10.71
C ALA A 135 19.51 4.06 11.53
N SER A 136 19.81 5.17 10.85
CA SER A 136 20.33 6.40 11.45
C SER A 136 19.24 7.42 11.78
N GLY A 137 18.07 7.34 11.13
CA GLY A 137 17.05 8.39 11.15
C GLY A 137 17.43 9.66 10.40
N GLN A 138 18.49 9.63 9.60
CA GLN A 138 18.88 10.74 8.74
C GLN A 138 17.82 10.93 7.64
N GLN A 139 17.37 12.16 7.44
CA GLN A 139 16.59 12.51 6.27
C GLN A 139 17.51 12.50 5.04
N LEU A 140 17.24 11.62 4.09
CA LEU A 140 18.00 11.44 2.85
C LEU A 140 17.57 12.42 1.77
N SER A 141 16.26 12.63 1.65
CA SER A 141 15.69 13.52 0.63
C SER A 141 14.30 14.01 1.03
N ALA A 142 13.86 15.05 0.32
CA ALA A 142 12.49 15.57 0.39
C ALA A 142 12.00 15.84 -1.03
N LEU A 143 10.73 15.59 -1.28
CA LEU A 143 10.04 15.96 -2.52
C LEU A 143 8.61 16.38 -2.20
N ALA A 144 7.99 17.09 -3.13
CA ALA A 144 6.59 17.46 -3.05
C ALA A 144 5.91 17.17 -4.38
N ASP A 145 4.60 17.02 -4.31
CA ASP A 145 3.74 16.98 -5.49
C ASP A 145 2.62 18.01 -5.38
N ASP A 146 1.97 18.21 -6.53
CA ASP A 146 0.65 18.79 -6.57
C ASP A 146 -0.34 17.64 -6.82
N TRP A 147 -1.12 17.32 -5.80
CA TRP A 147 -2.34 16.52 -5.88
C TRP A 147 -2.11 15.00 -5.98
N TYR A 148 -3.15 14.19 -5.73
CA TYR A 148 -3.25 12.71 -5.72
C TYR A 148 -2.21 11.90 -4.93
N GLY A 149 -0.99 12.39 -4.74
CA GLY A 149 0.07 11.76 -4.02
C GLY A 149 1.09 11.04 -4.91
N ALA A 150 2.34 11.02 -4.48
CA ALA A 150 3.45 10.30 -5.11
C ALA A 150 3.19 8.79 -5.17
N ALA A 151 3.78 8.15 -6.17
CA ALA A 151 3.82 6.70 -6.31
C ALA A 151 5.28 6.24 -6.37
N PHE A 152 5.69 5.44 -5.39
CA PHE A 152 7.01 4.82 -5.36
C PHE A 152 7.00 3.50 -6.12
N SER A 153 8.08 3.20 -6.83
CA SER A 153 8.22 1.92 -7.53
C SER A 153 8.38 0.76 -6.54
N PRO A 154 7.95 -0.46 -6.89
CA PRO A 154 8.08 -1.63 -6.01
C PRO A 154 9.50 -1.99 -5.57
N ASP A 155 10.52 -1.59 -6.32
CA ASP A 155 11.94 -1.76 -5.94
C ASP A 155 12.47 -0.62 -5.05
N GLY A 156 11.66 0.40 -4.79
CA GLY A 156 12.00 1.58 -4.00
C GLY A 156 12.97 2.55 -4.69
N LEU A 157 13.35 2.31 -5.95
CA LEU A 157 14.38 3.10 -6.64
C LEU A 157 13.85 4.33 -7.37
N HIS A 158 12.56 4.34 -7.71
CA HIS A 158 11.93 5.39 -8.49
C HIS A 158 10.72 5.98 -7.77
N VAL A 159 10.44 7.25 -8.09
CA VAL A 159 9.24 7.95 -7.63
C VAL A 159 8.59 8.67 -8.80
N ALA A 160 7.27 8.54 -8.89
CA ALA A 160 6.43 9.31 -9.80
C ALA A 160 5.61 10.34 -9.03
N THR A 161 5.62 11.59 -9.50
CA THR A 161 4.81 12.68 -8.93
C THR A 161 4.04 13.41 -10.02
N ILE A 162 2.94 14.03 -9.63
CA ILE A 162 2.17 14.93 -10.49
C ILE A 162 2.44 16.36 -10.03
N ALA A 163 2.61 17.29 -10.96
CA ALA A 163 2.83 18.70 -10.65
C ALA A 163 2.21 19.64 -11.69
N GLY A 164 2.38 20.94 -11.48
CA GLY A 164 2.01 21.99 -12.43
C GLY A 164 0.53 22.34 -12.37
N ARG A 165 -0.11 22.05 -11.23
CA ARG A 165 -1.49 22.44 -10.91
C ARG A 165 -1.64 22.86 -9.44
N PRO A 166 -0.82 23.78 -8.93
CA PRO A 166 -1.03 24.28 -7.56
C PRO A 166 -2.44 24.89 -7.45
N HIS A 167 -3.06 24.77 -6.27
CA HIS A 167 -4.39 25.33 -6.05
C HIS A 167 -4.45 26.81 -6.42
N PHE A 168 -5.61 27.26 -6.93
CA PHE A 168 -5.85 28.62 -7.41
C PHE A 168 -5.05 29.08 -8.66
N SER A 169 -4.25 28.21 -9.28
CA SER A 169 -3.64 28.53 -10.58
C SER A 169 -4.72 28.70 -11.66
N GLY A 170 -4.65 29.80 -12.41
CA GLY A 170 -5.50 30.04 -13.57
C GLY A 170 -5.20 29.03 -14.69
N ARG A 171 -6.20 28.68 -15.50
CA ARG A 171 -6.09 27.62 -16.52
C ARG A 171 -4.88 27.81 -17.45
N ALA A 172 -4.61 29.03 -17.90
CA ALA A 172 -3.48 29.32 -18.78
C ALA A 172 -2.11 29.00 -18.17
N GLN A 173 -2.01 28.96 -16.84
CA GLN A 173 -0.80 28.65 -16.07
C GLN A 173 -0.68 27.18 -15.68
N ARG A 174 -1.72 26.38 -15.91
CA ARG A 174 -1.69 24.94 -15.58
C ARG A 174 -0.95 24.18 -16.67
N ARG A 175 0.01 23.38 -16.24
CA ARG A 175 0.76 22.44 -17.08
C ARG A 175 0.86 21.14 -16.31
N SER A 176 -0.21 20.35 -16.35
CA SER A 176 -0.25 19.02 -15.73
C SER A 176 0.95 18.22 -16.19
N THR A 177 1.84 17.91 -15.26
CA THR A 177 3.14 17.30 -15.55
C THR A 177 3.26 16.01 -14.77
N LEU A 178 3.64 14.92 -15.44
CA LEU A 178 4.09 13.70 -14.77
C LEU A 178 5.61 13.75 -14.70
N LEU A 179 6.14 13.66 -13.49
CA LEU A 179 7.57 13.55 -13.24
C LEU A 179 7.91 12.13 -12.81
N VAL A 180 9.06 11.64 -13.27
CA VAL A 180 9.72 10.43 -12.76
C VAL A 180 11.12 10.84 -12.32
N ASP A 181 11.43 10.62 -11.05
CA ASP A 181 12.70 11.01 -10.43
C ASP A 181 13.07 12.48 -10.65
N GLY A 182 12.06 13.35 -10.55
CA GLY A 182 12.20 14.80 -10.76
C GLY A 182 12.33 15.24 -12.22
N ARG A 183 12.27 14.31 -13.19
CA ARG A 183 12.28 14.64 -14.63
C ARG A 183 10.88 14.56 -15.20
N ALA A 184 10.44 15.62 -15.87
CA ALA A 184 9.19 15.62 -16.63
C ALA A 184 9.26 14.57 -17.74
N VAL A 185 8.35 13.59 -17.70
CA VAL A 185 8.19 12.57 -18.75
C VAL A 185 6.93 12.81 -19.58
N PHE A 186 6.03 13.66 -19.11
CA PHE A 186 4.88 14.16 -19.83
C PHE A 186 4.53 15.56 -19.31
N GLU A 187 4.19 16.47 -20.23
CA GLU A 187 3.70 17.81 -19.91
C GLU A 187 2.51 18.14 -20.83
N SER A 188 1.42 18.60 -20.23
CA SER A 188 0.22 19.04 -20.94
C SER A 188 0.47 20.40 -21.61
N ALA A 189 0.50 20.45 -22.94
CA ALA A 189 0.93 21.64 -23.71
C ALA A 189 0.10 22.91 -23.43
N ASP A 190 -1.19 22.76 -23.13
CA ASP A 190 -2.15 23.86 -22.95
C ASP A 190 -3.03 23.71 -21.69
N GLY A 191 -2.69 22.76 -20.81
CA GLY A 191 -3.43 22.51 -19.58
C GLY A 191 -4.82 21.92 -19.78
N ARG A 192 -5.12 21.37 -20.97
CA ARG A 192 -6.44 20.80 -21.31
C ARG A 192 -6.61 19.33 -20.94
N VAL A 193 -5.53 18.71 -20.47
CA VAL A 193 -5.50 17.35 -19.96
C VAL A 193 -5.04 17.39 -18.51
N ASP A 194 -5.81 16.70 -17.67
CA ASP A 194 -5.58 16.59 -16.24
C ASP A 194 -5.44 15.13 -15.84
N PHE A 195 -4.58 14.86 -14.86
CA PHE A 195 -4.59 13.56 -14.19
C PHE A 195 -5.89 13.43 -13.38
N THR A 196 -6.45 12.23 -13.34
CA THR A 196 -7.70 11.92 -12.61
C THR A 196 -7.48 10.95 -11.46
N GLY A 197 -6.25 10.51 -11.26
CA GLY A 197 -5.86 9.60 -10.20
C GLY A 197 -4.35 9.44 -10.11
N ARG A 198 -3.93 8.64 -9.14
CA ARG A 198 -2.51 8.39 -8.85
C ARG A 198 -1.83 7.62 -9.97
N PRO A 199 -0.54 7.90 -10.26
CA PRO A 199 0.27 7.01 -11.05
C PRO A 199 0.39 5.63 -10.38
N VAL A 200 0.47 4.57 -11.18
CA VAL A 200 0.64 3.20 -10.72
C VAL A 200 1.79 2.54 -11.47
N TRP A 201 2.76 2.05 -10.71
CA TRP A 201 3.90 1.30 -11.23
C TRP A 201 3.52 -0.15 -11.57
N SER A 202 4.14 -0.70 -12.60
CA SER A 202 4.15 -2.14 -12.83
C SER A 202 4.91 -2.85 -11.71
N SER A 203 4.55 -4.11 -11.44
CA SER A 203 5.17 -4.91 -10.37
C SER A 203 6.68 -5.15 -10.57
N ASP A 204 7.20 -4.98 -11.78
CA ASP A 204 8.61 -5.08 -12.12
C ASP A 204 9.35 -3.72 -12.12
N SER A 205 8.69 -2.64 -11.67
CA SER A 205 9.21 -1.27 -11.61
C SER A 205 9.62 -0.63 -12.95
N ARG A 206 9.33 -1.28 -14.08
CA ARG A 206 9.81 -0.83 -15.40
C ARG A 206 8.84 0.09 -16.15
N GLN A 207 7.61 0.18 -15.68
CA GLN A 207 6.54 0.90 -16.35
C GLN A 207 5.67 1.63 -15.34
N LEU A 208 5.06 2.70 -15.81
CA LEU A 208 4.18 3.55 -15.02
C LEU A 208 2.94 3.85 -15.85
N SER A 209 1.78 3.81 -15.23
CA SER A 209 0.53 4.24 -15.86
C SER A 209 -0.15 5.32 -15.04
N ALA A 210 -0.75 6.32 -15.67
CA ALA A 210 -1.47 7.38 -14.99
C ALA A 210 -2.77 7.69 -15.75
N PRO A 211 -3.94 7.67 -15.08
CA PRO A 211 -5.20 8.02 -15.70
C PRO A 211 -5.31 9.54 -15.90
N MET A 212 -5.82 9.95 -17.05
CA MET A 212 -6.02 11.35 -17.39
C MET A 212 -7.39 11.57 -18.03
N SER A 213 -7.91 12.79 -17.97
CA SER A 213 -9.08 13.22 -18.71
C SER A 213 -8.82 14.57 -19.38
N ASP A 214 -9.47 14.81 -20.51
CA ASP A 214 -9.55 16.15 -21.08
C ASP A 214 -10.85 16.88 -20.73
N GLU A 215 -10.96 18.12 -21.18
CA GLU A 215 -12.12 18.99 -20.97
C GLU A 215 -13.43 18.48 -21.57
N GLN A 216 -13.36 17.55 -22.51
CA GLN A 216 -14.54 16.93 -23.13
C GLN A 216 -14.95 15.67 -22.36
N GLY A 217 -14.27 15.36 -21.25
CA GLY A 217 -14.49 14.17 -20.45
C GLY A 217 -13.93 12.89 -21.08
N ARG A 218 -13.09 13.00 -22.12
CA ARG A 218 -12.46 11.82 -22.71
C ARG A 218 -11.35 11.34 -21.79
N ASN A 219 -11.32 10.04 -21.51
CA ASN A 219 -10.34 9.44 -20.62
C ASN A 219 -9.17 8.84 -21.43
N TYR A 220 -7.98 9.00 -20.88
CA TYR A 220 -6.72 8.51 -21.43
C TYR A 220 -5.98 7.72 -20.36
N LEU A 221 -5.17 6.77 -20.80
CA LEU A 221 -4.14 6.17 -19.97
C LEU A 221 -2.79 6.58 -20.52
N LEU A 222 -2.06 7.39 -19.74
CA LEU A 222 -0.66 7.63 -20.01
C LEU A 222 0.13 6.39 -19.60
N ARG A 223 1.00 5.87 -20.46
CA ARG A 223 1.93 4.79 -20.14
C ARG A 223 3.35 5.25 -20.40
N TRP A 224 4.19 5.16 -19.38
CA TRP A 224 5.62 5.41 -19.48
C TRP A 224 6.41 4.11 -19.37
N LYS A 225 7.48 3.98 -20.17
CA LYS A 225 8.44 2.87 -20.15
C LYS A 225 9.83 3.39 -20.51
N THR A 226 10.80 3.19 -19.62
CA THR A 226 12.25 3.40 -19.86
C THR A 226 12.57 4.66 -20.68
N GLY A 227 12.17 5.83 -20.18
CA GLY A 227 12.52 7.12 -20.78
C GLY A 227 11.58 7.64 -21.89
N ALA A 228 10.55 6.88 -22.27
CA ALA A 228 9.53 7.34 -23.21
C ALA A 228 8.12 7.22 -22.62
N ALA A 229 7.32 8.28 -22.74
CA ALA A 229 5.90 8.29 -22.40
C ALA A 229 5.04 8.24 -23.67
N HIS A 230 4.01 7.40 -23.65
CA HIS A 230 3.03 7.25 -24.72
C HIS A 230 1.63 7.40 -24.12
N ALA A 231 0.86 8.38 -24.59
CA ALA A 231 -0.54 8.52 -24.22
C ALA A 231 -1.42 7.65 -25.13
N MET A 232 -2.25 6.78 -24.53
CA MET A 232 -3.22 5.97 -25.26
C MET A 232 -4.63 6.41 -24.86
N LEU A 233 -5.47 6.70 -25.86
CA LEU A 233 -6.89 6.93 -25.65
C LEU A 233 -7.51 5.65 -25.10
N GLN A 234 -8.23 5.74 -23.98
CA GLN A 234 -9.04 4.62 -23.49
C GLN A 234 -10.40 4.73 -24.18
N PRO A 235 -10.74 3.85 -25.15
CA PRO A 235 -12.12 3.77 -25.59
C PRO A 235 -12.95 3.38 -24.37
N MET A 236 -14.03 4.13 -24.08
CA MET A 236 -14.96 3.70 -23.04
C MET A 236 -15.45 2.31 -23.43
N LEU A 237 -15.09 1.30 -22.65
CA LEU A 237 -15.89 0.08 -22.59
C LEU A 237 -17.25 0.56 -22.10
N ALA A 238 -18.22 0.63 -23.00
CA ALA A 238 -19.61 0.78 -22.61
C ALA A 238 -19.87 -0.31 -21.57
N ALA A 239 -20.18 0.09 -20.34
CA ALA A 239 -20.53 -0.84 -19.30
C ALA A 239 -21.68 -1.69 -19.85
N ALA A 240 -21.41 -2.96 -20.15
CA ALA A 240 -22.45 -3.90 -20.48
C ALA A 240 -23.31 -3.99 -19.22
N ALA A 241 -24.49 -3.37 -19.27
CA ALA A 241 -25.47 -3.45 -18.22
C ALA A 241 -25.85 -4.93 -18.07
N THR A 242 -25.27 -5.61 -17.08
CA THR A 242 -25.77 -6.90 -16.64
C THR A 242 -27.18 -6.69 -16.09
N PRO A 243 -28.22 -7.36 -16.64
CA PRO A 243 -29.55 -7.24 -16.09
C PRO A 243 -29.59 -7.87 -14.69
N ALA A 244 -30.19 -7.15 -13.75
CA ALA A 244 -30.34 -7.57 -12.37
C ALA A 244 -31.09 -8.90 -12.25
N ALA A 245 -30.41 -9.94 -11.75
CA ALA A 245 -31.07 -11.16 -11.31
C ALA A 245 -31.69 -10.94 -9.92
N LYS A 246 -33.01 -11.10 -9.83
CA LYS A 246 -33.78 -11.06 -8.59
C LYS A 246 -33.48 -12.30 -7.73
N GLY A 247 -33.22 -12.06 -6.44
CA GLY A 247 -33.69 -12.88 -5.31
C GLY A 247 -32.93 -14.18 -4.99
N SER A 248 -32.22 -14.19 -3.86
CA SER A 248 -31.96 -15.40 -3.06
C SER A 248 -31.73 -15.02 -1.59
N ALA A 249 -32.34 -15.79 -0.69
CA ALA A 249 -32.47 -15.58 0.75
C ALA A 249 -31.17 -15.84 1.56
N PRO A 250 -31.11 -15.52 2.88
CA PRO A 250 -29.86 -15.53 3.65
C PRO A 250 -29.52 -16.94 4.16
N GLY A 251 -28.30 -17.41 3.89
CA GLY A 251 -27.80 -18.70 4.35
C GLY A 251 -26.29 -18.69 4.64
N GLN A 252 -25.97 -18.90 5.92
CA GLN A 252 -24.74 -19.47 6.51
C GLN A 252 -23.36 -18.82 6.19
N ARG A 253 -22.73 -18.32 7.27
CA ARG A 253 -21.30 -17.98 7.35
C ARG A 253 -20.45 -19.23 7.07
N GLN A 254 -19.73 -19.22 5.94
CA GLN A 254 -18.58 -20.09 5.72
C GLN A 254 -17.31 -19.23 5.79
N GLY A 255 -16.29 -19.76 6.48
CA GLY A 255 -15.00 -19.12 6.70
C GLY A 255 -14.28 -18.78 5.39
N ALA A 256 -13.34 -17.84 5.48
CA ALA A 256 -12.58 -17.29 4.37
C ALA A 256 -12.02 -18.38 3.43
N ALA A 257 -12.75 -18.66 2.35
CA ALA A 257 -12.28 -19.48 1.25
C ALA A 257 -11.43 -18.63 0.31
N LEU A 258 -10.33 -19.21 -0.18
CA LEU A 258 -9.44 -18.58 -1.14
C LEU A 258 -10.21 -18.16 -2.42
N PRO A 259 -9.81 -17.05 -3.07
CA PRO A 259 -10.48 -16.52 -4.25
C PRO A 259 -10.35 -17.43 -5.49
N PRO A 260 -11.28 -17.30 -6.47
CA PRO A 260 -11.33 -18.16 -7.66
C PRO A 260 -10.10 -18.02 -8.58
N ALA A 261 -9.89 -19.03 -9.44
CA ALA A 261 -8.69 -19.22 -10.26
C ALA A 261 -8.28 -18.04 -11.17
N GLN A 262 -9.17 -17.07 -11.43
CA GLN A 262 -8.87 -15.85 -12.17
C GLN A 262 -7.90 -14.91 -11.42
N GLU A 263 -7.87 -14.94 -10.09
CA GLU A 263 -6.93 -14.13 -9.29
C GLU A 263 -5.49 -14.67 -9.31
N ARG A 264 -5.24 -15.89 -9.82
CA ARG A 264 -3.87 -16.44 -9.90
C ARG A 264 -2.97 -15.68 -10.90
N ASN A 265 -3.57 -15.00 -11.89
CA ASN A 265 -2.84 -14.20 -12.87
C ASN A 265 -2.78 -12.70 -12.53
N ASP A 266 -3.46 -12.25 -11.46
CA ASP A 266 -3.38 -10.87 -10.95
C ASP A 266 -2.93 -10.85 -9.49
N PRO A 267 -1.62 -10.96 -9.24
CA PRO A 267 -1.10 -11.05 -7.90
C PRO A 267 -1.27 -9.77 -7.06
N LEU A 268 -1.36 -8.60 -7.70
CA LEU A 268 -1.64 -7.34 -7.00
C LEU A 268 -3.13 -7.26 -6.61
N GLY A 269 -4.02 -7.70 -7.50
CA GLY A 269 -5.45 -7.84 -7.21
C GLY A 269 -5.72 -8.77 -6.02
N ALA A 270 -5.13 -9.97 -6.04
CA ALA A 270 -5.22 -10.92 -4.93
C ALA A 270 -4.74 -10.32 -3.60
N ALA A 271 -3.62 -9.59 -3.63
CA ALA A 271 -3.07 -8.94 -2.44
C ALA A 271 -3.99 -7.83 -1.89
N ARG A 272 -4.55 -6.97 -2.77
CA ARG A 272 -5.51 -5.93 -2.37
C ARG A 272 -6.80 -6.55 -1.80
N SER A 273 -7.29 -7.62 -2.40
CA SER A 273 -8.45 -8.38 -1.89
C SER A 273 -8.18 -8.95 -0.51
N MET A 274 -6.99 -9.55 -0.28
CA MET A 274 -6.58 -10.03 1.04
C MET A 274 -6.49 -8.91 2.09
N ARG A 275 -5.87 -7.77 1.77
CA ARG A 275 -5.80 -6.60 2.66
C ARG A 275 -7.20 -6.12 3.08
N ARG A 276 -8.12 -6.00 2.11
CA ARG A 276 -9.52 -5.60 2.38
C ARG A 276 -10.27 -6.61 3.24
N ALA A 277 -10.02 -7.91 3.07
CA ALA A 277 -10.62 -8.94 3.92
C ALA A 277 -10.15 -8.79 5.38
N LEU A 278 -8.84 -8.65 5.60
CA LEU A 278 -8.25 -8.45 6.93
C LEU A 278 -8.76 -7.17 7.62
N GLN A 279 -8.87 -6.07 6.87
CA GLN A 279 -9.44 -4.81 7.39
C GLN A 279 -10.88 -4.99 7.87
N ARG A 280 -11.73 -5.68 7.09
CA ARG A 280 -13.13 -5.95 7.45
C ARG A 280 -13.26 -6.84 8.68
N GLU A 281 -12.48 -7.92 8.75
CA GLU A 281 -12.51 -8.85 9.89
C GLU A 281 -12.05 -8.18 11.18
N ALA A 282 -11.03 -7.34 11.11
CA ALA A 282 -10.50 -6.65 12.27
C ALA A 282 -11.41 -5.51 12.75
N GLY A 283 -12.32 -5.00 11.91
CA GLY A 283 -13.11 -3.80 12.19
C GLY A 283 -12.22 -2.57 12.43
N VAL A 284 -11.01 -2.57 11.86
CA VAL A 284 -9.98 -1.56 12.12
C VAL A 284 -10.06 -0.44 11.07
N LEU A 285 -10.04 0.80 11.54
CA LEU A 285 -9.92 1.98 10.70
C LEU A 285 -8.54 2.05 10.03
N SER A 286 -8.48 2.64 8.83
CA SER A 286 -7.22 3.00 8.18
C SER A 286 -6.29 3.75 9.15
N GLY A 287 -4.99 3.50 9.03
CA GLY A 287 -4.00 4.19 9.87
C GLY A 287 -3.79 3.60 11.26
N ARG A 288 -4.55 2.56 11.65
CA ARG A 288 -4.45 1.95 13.00
C ARG A 288 -3.90 0.53 13.02
N ALA A 289 -3.74 -0.12 11.88
CA ALA A 289 -3.14 -1.43 11.80
C ALA A 289 -2.38 -1.64 10.49
N ASP A 290 -1.47 -2.61 10.52
CA ASP A 290 -0.81 -3.15 9.35
C ASP A 290 -0.60 -4.66 9.51
N TRP A 291 -0.57 -5.36 8.38
CA TRP A 291 -0.45 -6.80 8.29
C TRP A 291 0.73 -7.21 7.44
N TRP A 292 1.53 -8.12 7.96
CA TRP A 292 2.69 -8.67 7.29
C TRP A 292 2.60 -10.19 7.22
N CYS A 293 3.10 -10.78 6.15
CA CYS A 293 3.24 -12.21 6.02
C CYS A 293 4.50 -12.50 5.20
N GLN A 294 5.13 -13.62 5.48
CA GLN A 294 6.12 -14.18 4.57
C GLN A 294 5.41 -14.97 3.47
N ASP A 295 5.88 -14.83 2.23
CA ASP A 295 5.48 -15.65 1.08
C ASP A 295 3.96 -15.68 0.77
N CYS A 296 3.21 -14.65 1.16
CA CYS A 296 1.79 -14.50 0.81
C CYS A 296 1.55 -13.29 -0.09
N ALA A 297 0.34 -13.15 -0.63
CA ALA A 297 0.02 -12.08 -1.60
C ALA A 297 0.34 -10.67 -1.07
N LEU A 298 0.18 -10.41 0.23
CA LEU A 298 0.50 -9.10 0.84
C LEU A 298 1.97 -8.69 0.70
N SER A 299 2.89 -9.65 0.54
CA SER A 299 4.32 -9.35 0.33
C SER A 299 4.59 -8.62 -1.00
N ARG A 300 3.61 -8.62 -1.92
CA ARG A 300 3.69 -7.95 -3.22
C ARG A 300 3.15 -6.52 -3.20
N LEU A 301 2.52 -6.10 -2.11
CA LEU A 301 2.05 -4.72 -1.95
C LEU A 301 3.15 -3.84 -1.37
N PRO A 302 3.19 -2.56 -1.75
CA PRO A 302 3.97 -1.57 -1.02
C PRO A 302 3.59 -1.62 0.47
N ARG A 303 4.61 -1.54 1.33
CA ARG A 303 4.42 -1.55 2.78
C ARG A 303 4.03 -0.16 3.22
N ARG A 304 2.73 0.14 3.20
CA ARG A 304 2.20 1.48 3.49
C ARG A 304 0.99 1.44 4.40
N THR A 305 0.95 2.42 5.30
CA THR A 305 -0.21 2.73 6.13
C THR A 305 -0.53 4.21 6.00
N ALA A 306 -1.81 4.56 5.81
CA ALA A 306 -2.28 5.94 5.70
C ALA A 306 -3.53 6.18 6.56
N LEU A 307 -3.76 7.44 6.97
CA LEU A 307 -4.98 7.84 7.69
C LEU A 307 -6.23 7.71 6.81
N ASP A 308 -6.09 7.93 5.50
CA ASP A 308 -7.13 7.75 4.49
C ASP A 308 -6.63 6.76 3.44
N ASP A 309 -7.24 5.57 3.40
CA ASP A 309 -6.99 4.51 2.40
C ASP A 309 -8.15 4.49 1.39
N SER A 310 -8.46 5.63 0.77
CA SER A 310 -9.31 5.68 -0.42
C SER A 310 -8.50 5.27 -1.66
N ASP A 311 -8.13 3.98 -1.72
CA ASP A 311 -7.65 3.31 -2.95
C ASP A 311 -8.84 2.84 -3.81
#